data_AF-A0A956R1B8-F1
#
_entry.id   AF-A0A956R1B8-F1
#
_cell.length_a   1.000
_cell.length_b   1.000
_cell.length_c   1.000
_cell.angle_alpha   90.00
_cell.angle_beta   90.00
_cell.angle_gamma   90.00
#
_symmetry.space_group_name_H-M   'P 1'
#
loop_
_entity.id
_entity.type
_entity.pdbx_description
1 polymer ?
#
loop_
_entity_poly.entity_id
_entity_poly.type
_entity_poly.pdbx_seq_one_letter_code
_entity_poly.pdbx_strand_id
1 'polypeptide(L)'
;WSLKVVHGPVDGRNFAGHAFRITLNDGDALDFSSPPITVPEVSTLTPLAGETMVSVEGGLTITIDPANAQTPDFIAPTQLGGLVVPQEFWRVTEVDGQPVMHAWAFSPFGTKAKSGSFTFTIDDALGLAAGETVNVHAIEKDNGDIHLVATGIVNGDASAIDLTPEGEGLHELTWLMITQ
;
A
#
# COMPACT_ATOMS: atom_id res chain seq x y z
N TRP A 1 -9.99 9.36 -16.25
CA TRP A 1 -8.66 9.99 -16.20
C TRP A 1 -8.00 9.54 -14.91
N SER A 2 -6.68 9.38 -14.87
CA SER A 2 -5.98 8.99 -13.63
C SER A 2 -5.27 10.20 -13.05
N LEU A 3 -5.53 10.53 -11.78
CA LEU A 3 -4.86 11.60 -11.06
C LEU A 3 -3.79 10.96 -10.17
N LYS A 4 -2.55 11.44 -10.27
CA LYS A 4 -1.46 11.00 -9.39
C LYS A 4 -1.05 12.17 -8.51
N VAL A 5 -1.00 11.94 -7.20
CA VAL A 5 -0.39 12.88 -6.26
C VAL A 5 0.77 12.16 -5.59
N VAL A 6 1.97 12.49 -6.05
CA VAL A 6 3.21 11.98 -5.47
C VAL A 6 3.89 13.15 -4.77
N HIS A 7 4.14 13.00 -3.49
CA HIS A 7 4.94 13.95 -2.73
C HIS A 7 6.31 13.32 -2.47
N GLY A 8 7.36 13.93 -3.00
CA GLY A 8 8.73 13.56 -2.63
C GLY A 8 9.03 13.97 -1.18
N PRO A 9 10.21 13.61 -0.64
CA PRO A 9 10.65 14.14 0.64
C PRO A 9 10.72 15.67 0.59
N VAL A 10 10.14 16.35 1.59
CA VAL A 10 10.17 17.82 1.71
C VAL A 10 10.59 18.19 3.13
N ASP A 11 11.63 19.02 3.23
CA ASP A 11 12.21 19.47 4.50
C ASP A 11 12.61 18.32 5.45
N GLY A 12 13.11 17.21 4.89
CA GLY A 12 13.53 16.03 5.66
C GLY A 12 12.39 15.13 6.14
N ARG A 13 11.13 15.45 5.79
CA ARG A 13 9.98 14.60 6.05
C ARG A 13 9.68 13.70 4.85
N ASN A 14 9.27 12.48 5.13
CA ASN A 14 8.95 11.50 4.11
C ASN A 14 7.45 11.27 4.11
N PHE A 15 6.86 11.38 2.94
CA PHE A 15 5.43 11.21 2.77
C PHE A 15 5.19 9.93 1.98
N ALA A 16 4.03 9.32 2.20
CA ALA A 16 3.52 8.34 1.25
C ALA A 16 3.15 9.04 -0.08
N GLY A 17 2.33 8.41 -0.90
CA GLY A 17 1.68 9.06 -2.04
C GLY A 17 0.24 8.56 -2.14
N HIS A 18 -0.51 9.09 -3.10
CA HIS A 18 -1.84 8.60 -3.44
C HIS A 18 -1.93 8.37 -4.94
N ALA A 19 -2.52 7.24 -5.32
CA ALA A 19 -2.94 6.94 -6.68
C ALA A 19 -4.39 6.45 -6.63
N PHE A 20 -5.23 6.97 -7.50
CA PHE A 20 -6.61 6.50 -7.66
C PHE A 20 -7.15 6.94 -9.01
N ARG A 21 -8.16 6.21 -9.48
CA ARG A 21 -8.85 6.51 -10.74
C ARG A 21 -10.08 7.37 -10.47
N ILE A 22 -10.29 8.38 -11.31
CA ILE A 22 -11.54 9.16 -11.32
C ILE A 22 -12.22 9.07 -12.68
N THR A 23 -13.53 8.90 -12.66
CA THR A 23 -14.38 9.06 -13.84
C THR A 23 -14.86 10.50 -13.88
N LEU A 24 -14.63 11.17 -15.01
CA LEU A 24 -15.10 12.53 -15.25
C LEU A 24 -16.05 12.51 -16.44
N ASN A 25 -17.21 13.14 -16.27
CA ASN A 25 -18.20 13.38 -17.30
C ASN A 25 -18.06 14.80 -17.86
N ASP A 26 -18.65 15.01 -19.03
CA ASP A 26 -18.66 16.32 -19.68
C ASP A 26 -19.43 17.34 -18.82
N GLY A 27 -18.76 18.43 -18.43
CA GLY A 27 -19.32 19.45 -17.54
C GLY A 27 -18.97 19.29 -16.05
N ASP A 28 -18.25 18.23 -15.66
CA ASP A 28 -17.75 18.11 -14.29
C ASP A 28 -16.75 19.23 -13.97
N ALA A 29 -16.99 19.96 -12.87
CA ALA A 29 -16.05 20.94 -12.35
C ALA A 29 -15.17 20.27 -11.28
N LEU A 30 -13.85 20.24 -11.52
CA LEU A 30 -12.89 19.82 -10.50
C LEU A 30 -12.71 20.97 -9.50
N ASP A 31 -13.28 20.82 -8.31
CA ASP A 31 -13.05 21.76 -7.20
C ASP A 31 -11.72 21.44 -6.51
N PHE A 32 -10.70 22.22 -6.83
CA PHE A 32 -9.38 22.16 -6.18
C PHE A 32 -9.24 23.15 -5.01
N SER A 33 -10.29 23.91 -4.67
CA SER A 33 -10.24 24.93 -3.61
C SER A 33 -10.24 24.34 -2.20
N SER A 34 -10.56 23.05 -2.07
CA SER A 34 -10.25 22.20 -0.93
C SER A 34 -9.42 21.03 -1.43
N PRO A 35 -8.08 21.11 -1.49
CA PRO A 35 -7.26 20.06 -2.11
C PRO A 35 -7.49 18.75 -1.35
N PRO A 36 -8.17 17.76 -1.94
CA PRO A 36 -8.86 16.71 -1.20
C PRO A 36 -7.92 15.57 -0.78
N ILE A 37 -6.60 15.75 -0.87
CA ILE A 37 -5.62 14.67 -0.75
C ILE A 37 -4.56 15.15 0.24
N THR A 38 -4.67 14.68 1.47
CA THR A 38 -3.60 14.81 2.46
C THR A 38 -2.79 13.53 2.38
N VAL A 39 -1.51 13.69 2.07
CA VAL A 39 -0.58 12.57 2.02
C VAL A 39 -0.06 12.34 3.43
N PRO A 40 -0.27 11.16 4.03
CA PRO A 40 0.20 10.92 5.39
C PRO A 40 1.73 10.86 5.42
N GLU A 41 2.30 11.44 6.49
CA GLU A 41 3.73 11.42 6.75
C GLU A 41 4.14 10.06 7.32
N VAL A 42 5.16 9.44 6.73
CA VAL A 42 5.81 8.24 7.25
C VAL A 42 6.86 8.69 8.27
N SER A 43 6.57 8.44 9.55
CA SER A 43 7.38 8.92 10.68
C SER A 43 8.68 8.16 10.88
N THR A 44 8.79 6.94 10.36
CA THR A 44 9.96 6.06 10.54
C THR A 44 10.35 5.42 9.21
N LEU A 45 11.64 5.46 8.89
CA LEU A 45 12.22 4.77 7.74
C LEU A 45 13.27 3.78 8.22
N THR A 46 13.21 2.57 7.68
CA THR A 46 14.20 1.51 7.90
C THR A 46 15.25 1.59 6.80
N PRO A 47 16.54 1.78 7.14
CA PRO A 47 17.63 1.66 6.17
C PRO A 47 17.68 0.26 5.56
N LEU A 48 17.87 0.18 4.25
CA LEU A 48 17.92 -1.08 3.52
C LEU A 48 19.37 -1.48 3.22
N ALA A 49 19.72 -2.73 3.55
CA ALA A 49 21.03 -3.30 3.25
C ALA A 49 20.90 -4.81 3.01
N GLY A 50 20.99 -5.23 1.74
CA GLY A 50 20.64 -6.59 1.34
C GLY A 50 19.16 -6.90 1.63
N GLU A 51 18.81 -8.18 1.71
CA GLU A 51 17.47 -8.59 2.10
C GLU A 51 17.14 -8.11 3.51
N THR A 52 16.13 -7.25 3.61
CA THR A 52 15.75 -6.54 4.83
C THR A 52 14.26 -6.72 5.07
N MET A 53 13.88 -7.05 6.31
CA MET A 53 12.49 -7.03 6.76
C MET A 53 12.14 -5.65 7.33
N VAL A 54 11.04 -5.08 6.87
CA VAL A 54 10.55 -3.76 7.28
C VAL A 54 9.17 -3.94 7.90
N SER A 55 9.10 -3.83 9.22
CA SER A 55 7.84 -3.88 9.96
C SER A 55 7.14 -2.53 9.95
N VAL A 56 5.83 -2.59 9.75
CA VAL A 56 4.88 -1.49 9.81
C VAL A 56 3.85 -1.83 10.88
N GLU A 57 3.22 -0.83 11.48
CA GLU A 57 2.11 -1.03 12.41
C GLU A 57 0.97 -1.89 11.79
N GLY A 58 0.18 -2.56 12.62
CA GLY A 58 -0.87 -3.49 12.16
C GLY A 58 -0.33 -4.85 11.73
N GLY A 59 0.83 -5.25 12.25
CA GLY A 59 1.43 -6.57 12.00
C GLY A 59 2.03 -6.76 10.61
N LEU A 60 1.98 -5.76 9.72
CA LEU A 60 2.51 -5.87 8.36
C LEU A 60 4.04 -5.88 8.37
N THR A 61 4.64 -6.88 7.74
CA THR A 61 6.08 -6.89 7.45
C THR A 61 6.31 -7.06 5.95
N ILE A 62 7.17 -6.21 5.37
CA ILE A 62 7.62 -6.32 3.98
C ILE A 62 9.06 -6.81 3.95
N THR A 63 9.36 -7.84 3.16
CA THR A 63 10.73 -8.25 2.85
C THR A 63 11.15 -7.68 1.51
N ILE A 64 12.26 -6.94 1.51
CA ILE A 64 12.79 -6.24 0.34
C ILE A 64 14.31 -6.40 0.25
N ASP A 65 14.80 -6.68 -0.95
CA ASP A 65 16.21 -6.51 -1.32
C ASP A 65 16.33 -5.27 -2.23
N PRO A 66 17.03 -4.20 -1.81
CA PRO A 66 17.17 -3.00 -2.63
C PRO A 66 17.90 -3.27 -3.96
N ALA A 67 18.70 -4.33 -4.08
CA ALA A 67 19.31 -4.72 -5.35
C ALA A 67 18.26 -5.15 -6.40
N ASN A 68 17.13 -5.70 -5.94
CA ASN A 68 16.03 -6.19 -6.77
C ASN A 68 14.84 -5.24 -6.82
N ALA A 69 14.97 -4.02 -6.29
CA ALA A 69 13.91 -3.02 -6.25
C ALA A 69 14.37 -1.68 -6.83
N GLN A 70 13.42 -0.87 -7.30
CA GLN A 70 13.67 0.48 -7.78
C GLN A 70 12.62 1.45 -7.28
N THR A 71 13.04 2.65 -6.89
CA THR A 71 12.15 3.77 -6.60
C THR A 71 11.56 4.35 -7.90
N PRO A 72 10.56 5.25 -7.83
CA PRO A 72 10.06 5.97 -9.00
C PRO A 72 11.12 6.77 -9.78
N ASP A 73 12.25 7.10 -9.14
CA ASP A 73 13.38 7.80 -9.76
C ASP A 73 14.39 6.83 -10.42
N PHE A 74 14.01 5.56 -10.57
CA PHE A 74 14.81 4.51 -11.22
C PHE A 74 16.16 4.23 -10.54
N ILE A 75 16.23 4.43 -9.23
CA ILE A 75 17.39 4.09 -8.39
C ILE A 75 17.02 3.02 -7.37
N ALA A 76 18.01 2.29 -6.85
CA ALA A 76 17.77 1.35 -5.77
C ALA A 76 17.27 2.11 -4.51
N PRO A 77 16.23 1.62 -3.80
CA PRO A 77 15.80 2.24 -2.56
C PRO A 77 16.89 2.07 -1.49
N THR A 78 17.19 3.12 -0.74
CA THR A 78 18.14 3.07 0.38
C THR A 78 17.45 2.91 1.73
N GLN A 79 16.15 3.14 1.75
CA GLN A 79 15.30 3.09 2.93
C GLN A 79 13.85 2.83 2.50
N LEU A 80 13.07 2.23 3.38
CA LEU A 80 11.64 2.00 3.21
C LEU A 80 10.94 2.24 4.55
N GLY A 81 9.74 2.81 4.51
CA GLY A 81 8.84 2.79 5.64
C GLY A 81 7.39 2.72 5.17
N GLY A 82 6.50 2.64 6.13
CA GLY A 82 5.06 2.68 5.90
C GLY A 82 4.32 3.09 7.15
N LEU A 83 3.00 3.22 7.00
CA LEU A 83 2.08 3.55 8.08
C LEU A 83 0.73 2.88 7.83
N VAL A 84 -0.01 2.60 8.91
CA VAL A 84 -1.45 2.35 8.84
C VAL A 84 -2.12 3.66 8.50
N VAL A 85 -2.92 3.69 7.45
CA VAL A 85 -3.59 4.89 6.96
C VAL A 85 -4.87 5.13 7.76
N PRO A 86 -4.99 6.28 8.45
CA PRO A 86 -6.24 6.66 9.09
C PRO A 86 -7.40 6.76 8.09
N GLN A 87 -8.59 6.31 8.51
CA GLN A 87 -9.76 6.17 7.63
C GLN A 87 -10.19 7.49 6.96
N GLU A 88 -9.96 8.64 7.61
CA GLU A 88 -10.24 9.97 7.03
C GLU A 88 -9.42 10.27 5.76
N PHE A 89 -8.30 9.57 5.56
CA PHE A 89 -7.47 9.68 4.38
C PHE A 89 -7.81 8.66 3.29
N TRP A 90 -8.72 7.73 3.54
CA TRP A 90 -9.12 6.74 2.54
C TRP A 90 -9.84 7.42 1.38
N ARG A 91 -9.43 7.05 0.17
CA ARG A 91 -10.08 7.48 -1.08
C ARG A 91 -10.76 6.31 -1.79
N VAL A 92 -10.37 5.09 -1.42
CA VAL A 92 -11.03 3.84 -1.79
C VAL A 92 -11.60 3.27 -0.50
N THR A 93 -12.93 3.10 -0.46
CA THR A 93 -13.64 2.54 0.70
C THR A 93 -14.22 1.15 0.42
N GLU A 94 -14.24 0.74 -0.84
CA GLU A 94 -14.66 -0.58 -1.29
C GLU A 94 -13.86 -1.00 -2.54
N VAL A 95 -13.68 -2.30 -2.72
CA VAL A 95 -13.11 -2.91 -3.94
C VAL A 95 -14.01 -4.07 -4.32
N ASP A 96 -14.51 -4.09 -5.55
CA ASP A 96 -15.42 -5.13 -6.07
C ASP A 96 -16.64 -5.42 -5.16
N GLY A 97 -17.15 -4.38 -4.51
CA GLY A 97 -18.30 -4.45 -3.60
C GLY A 97 -17.97 -4.95 -2.19
N GLN A 98 -16.70 -5.22 -1.88
CA GLN A 98 -16.24 -5.54 -0.53
C GLN A 98 -15.65 -4.31 0.16
N PRO A 99 -16.09 -3.97 1.38
CA PRO A 99 -15.55 -2.84 2.13
C PRO A 99 -14.05 -2.99 2.41
N VAL A 100 -13.32 -1.87 2.33
CA VAL A 100 -11.96 -1.76 2.86
C VAL A 100 -12.03 -1.74 4.39
N MET A 101 -11.27 -2.62 5.02
CA MET A 101 -11.20 -2.78 6.47
C MET A 101 -9.91 -2.23 7.07
N HIS A 102 -8.83 -2.25 6.28
CA HIS A 102 -7.53 -1.77 6.69
C HIS A 102 -6.75 -1.27 5.47
N ALA A 103 -5.89 -0.27 5.66
CA ALA A 103 -5.02 0.21 4.60
C ALA A 103 -3.66 0.64 5.15
N TRP A 104 -2.60 0.32 4.40
CA TRP A 104 -1.26 0.83 4.61
C TRP A 104 -0.81 1.67 3.42
N ALA A 105 0.13 2.57 3.66
CA ALA A 105 0.81 3.32 2.62
C ALA A 105 2.32 3.35 2.86
N PHE A 106 3.11 3.36 1.78
CA PHE A 106 4.56 3.24 1.83
C PHE A 106 5.30 4.50 1.36
N SER A 107 6.54 4.65 1.82
CA SER A 107 7.51 5.63 1.33
C SER A 107 8.89 4.98 1.14
N PRO A 108 9.54 5.10 -0.03
CA PRO A 108 9.10 5.86 -1.21
C PRO A 108 7.90 5.22 -1.91
N PHE A 109 6.88 6.03 -2.18
CA PHE A 109 5.65 5.59 -2.82
C PHE A 109 5.88 5.23 -4.28
N GLY A 110 5.54 3.99 -4.67
CA GLY A 110 5.78 3.47 -6.01
C GLY A 110 7.11 2.74 -6.16
N THR A 111 7.69 2.24 -5.07
CA THR A 111 8.86 1.37 -5.17
C THR A 111 8.44 0.06 -5.82
N LYS A 112 9.03 -0.29 -6.96
CA LYS A 112 8.69 -1.48 -7.77
C LYS A 112 9.74 -2.57 -7.62
N ALA A 113 9.30 -3.82 -7.64
CA ALA A 113 10.20 -4.97 -7.82
C ALA A 113 10.71 -4.96 -9.28
N LYS A 114 12.02 -5.18 -9.48
CA LYS A 114 12.61 -5.32 -10.83
C LYS A 114 12.27 -6.67 -11.45
N SER A 115 12.05 -7.68 -10.61
CA SER A 115 11.67 -9.03 -10.98
C SER A 115 10.91 -9.70 -9.83
N GLY A 116 9.85 -10.46 -10.15
CA GLY A 116 9.02 -11.13 -9.15
C GLY A 116 8.20 -10.14 -8.32
N SER A 117 8.00 -10.45 -7.05
CA SER A 117 7.23 -9.65 -6.11
C SER A 117 7.93 -9.53 -4.76
N PHE A 118 7.53 -8.51 -4.00
CA PHE A 118 7.86 -8.38 -2.59
C PHE A 118 7.13 -9.45 -1.79
N THR A 119 7.83 -10.06 -0.84
CA THR A 119 7.21 -10.93 0.15
C THR A 119 6.65 -10.07 1.27
N PHE A 120 5.47 -10.43 1.79
CA PHE A 120 4.90 -9.77 2.96
C PHE A 120 4.12 -10.75 3.85
N THR A 121 4.02 -10.41 5.13
CA THR A 121 3.22 -11.13 6.12
C THR A 121 2.36 -10.14 6.91
N ILE A 122 1.28 -10.64 7.52
CA ILE A 122 0.43 -9.87 8.44
C ILE A 122 0.28 -10.68 9.72
N ASP A 123 1.07 -10.32 10.73
CA ASP A 123 1.08 -10.94 12.05
C ASP A 123 0.13 -10.20 13.02
N ASP A 124 -1.10 -9.96 12.56
CA ASP A 124 -2.22 -9.39 13.30
C ASP A 124 -3.54 -9.88 12.65
N ALA A 125 -4.60 -10.11 13.42
CA ALA A 125 -5.93 -10.42 12.88
C ALA A 125 -6.71 -9.19 12.42
N LEU A 126 -6.22 -7.97 12.70
CA LEU A 126 -6.84 -6.70 12.32
C LEU A 126 -8.28 -6.54 12.87
N GLY A 127 -8.55 -7.16 14.01
CA GLY A 127 -9.87 -7.18 14.63
C GLY A 127 -10.86 -8.16 14.02
N LEU A 128 -10.44 -9.00 13.08
CA LEU A 128 -11.24 -10.05 12.45
C LEU A 128 -11.26 -11.33 13.30
N ALA A 129 -12.31 -12.13 13.15
CA ALA A 129 -12.43 -13.41 13.86
C ALA A 129 -11.68 -14.55 13.15
N ALA A 130 -11.27 -15.57 13.91
CA ALA A 130 -10.63 -16.77 13.36
C ALA A 130 -11.48 -17.42 12.27
N GLY A 131 -10.85 -17.77 11.15
CA GLY A 131 -11.49 -18.39 9.98
C GLY A 131 -12.14 -17.40 9.00
N GLU A 132 -12.17 -16.11 9.31
CA GLU A 132 -12.62 -15.10 8.35
C GLU A 132 -11.66 -14.99 7.16
N THR A 133 -12.23 -14.81 5.96
CA THR A 133 -11.47 -14.64 4.72
C THR A 133 -11.27 -13.16 4.42
N VAL A 134 -10.13 -12.83 3.82
CA VAL A 134 -9.82 -11.49 3.34
C VAL A 134 -9.19 -11.50 1.96
N ASN A 135 -9.28 -10.37 1.27
CA ASN A 135 -8.52 -10.09 0.06
C ASN A 135 -7.54 -8.95 0.32
N VAL A 136 -6.34 -9.07 -0.24
CA VAL A 136 -5.30 -8.04 -0.17
C VAL A 136 -5.12 -7.42 -1.55
N HIS A 137 -5.26 -6.10 -1.61
CA HIS A 137 -5.16 -5.34 -2.85
C HIS A 137 -4.03 -4.33 -2.80
N ALA A 138 -3.31 -4.17 -3.91
CA ALA A 138 -2.36 -3.09 -4.11
C ALA A 138 -2.88 -2.11 -5.16
N ILE A 139 -2.51 -0.83 -5.05
CA ILE A 139 -2.85 0.18 -6.06
C ILE A 139 -1.65 0.44 -6.97
N GLU A 140 -1.80 0.22 -8.27
CA GLU A 140 -0.74 0.59 -9.21
C GLU A 140 -0.61 2.11 -9.29
N LYS A 141 0.60 2.63 -9.09
CA LYS A 141 0.87 4.07 -9.09
C LYS A 141 0.53 4.71 -10.42
N ASP A 142 0.66 3.95 -11.51
CA ASP A 142 0.71 4.51 -12.85
C ASP A 142 -0.64 4.83 -13.48
N ASN A 143 -1.68 4.15 -13.05
CA ASN A 143 -3.06 4.29 -13.53
C ASN A 143 -4.07 4.39 -12.38
N GLY A 144 -3.68 4.05 -11.14
CA GLY A 144 -4.57 3.95 -10.00
C GLY A 144 -5.46 2.71 -10.06
N ASP A 145 -5.12 1.73 -10.89
CA ASP A 145 -5.83 0.46 -10.96
C ASP A 145 -5.54 -0.37 -9.70
N ILE A 146 -6.56 -1.08 -9.22
CA ILE A 146 -6.50 -1.86 -7.99
C ILE A 146 -6.32 -3.32 -8.39
N HIS A 147 -5.29 -3.97 -7.85
CA HIS A 147 -4.94 -5.35 -8.18
C HIS A 147 -5.02 -6.23 -6.94
N LEU A 148 -5.66 -7.39 -7.07
CA LEU A 148 -5.59 -8.45 -6.06
C LEU A 148 -4.17 -9.02 -6.04
N VAL A 149 -3.50 -8.99 -4.89
CA VAL A 149 -2.11 -9.47 -4.72
C VAL A 149 -2.01 -10.68 -3.81
N ALA A 150 -2.99 -10.90 -2.94
CA ALA A 150 -3.11 -12.10 -2.12
C ALA A 150 -4.56 -12.30 -1.65
N THR A 151 -4.89 -13.53 -1.31
CA THR A 151 -6.04 -13.89 -0.46
C THR A 151 -5.52 -14.32 0.91
N GLY A 152 -6.38 -14.31 1.93
CA GLY A 152 -5.97 -14.72 3.27
C GLY A 152 -7.10 -15.30 4.11
N ILE A 153 -6.72 -16.05 5.13
CA ILE A 153 -7.62 -16.55 6.17
C ILE A 153 -7.02 -16.19 7.54
N VAL A 154 -7.83 -15.61 8.42
CA VAL A 154 -7.43 -15.36 9.82
C VAL A 154 -7.19 -16.70 10.50
N ASN A 155 -6.00 -16.89 11.08
CA ASN A 155 -5.59 -18.15 11.65
C ASN A 155 -6.44 -18.55 12.89
N GLY A 156 -6.29 -19.80 13.33
CA GLY A 156 -7.18 -20.40 14.34
C GLY A 156 -7.18 -19.73 15.72
N ASP A 157 -6.13 -19.00 16.08
CA ASP A 157 -5.99 -18.24 17.32
C ASP A 157 -6.18 -16.72 17.14
N ALA A 158 -6.55 -16.27 15.92
CA ALA A 158 -6.73 -14.87 15.56
C ALA A 158 -5.53 -13.99 15.92
N SER A 159 -4.31 -14.49 15.64
CA SER A 159 -3.07 -13.74 15.82
C SER A 159 -2.45 -13.26 14.51
N ALA A 160 -2.85 -13.82 13.37
CA ALA A 160 -2.27 -13.51 12.07
C ALA A 160 -3.25 -13.83 10.93
N ILE A 161 -2.89 -13.37 9.72
CA ILE A 161 -3.58 -13.74 8.48
C ILE A 161 -2.64 -14.64 7.67
N ASP A 162 -3.07 -15.88 7.44
CA ASP A 162 -2.37 -16.83 6.58
C ASP A 162 -2.63 -16.45 5.13
N LEU A 163 -1.64 -15.83 4.49
CA LEU A 163 -1.75 -15.28 3.13
C LEU A 163 -1.36 -16.30 2.06
N THR A 164 -2.11 -16.30 0.96
CA THR A 164 -1.77 -16.98 -0.29
C THR A 164 -1.60 -15.93 -1.40
N PRO A 165 -0.40 -15.79 -2.00
CA PRO A 165 -0.19 -14.85 -3.10
C PRO A 165 -1.09 -15.16 -4.29
N GLU A 166 -1.59 -14.10 -4.94
CA GLU A 166 -2.44 -14.17 -6.13
C GLU A 166 -1.80 -13.38 -7.29
N GLY A 167 -2.06 -13.81 -8.52
CA GLY A 167 -1.55 -13.13 -9.72
C GLY A 167 -0.02 -13.02 -9.73
N GLU A 168 0.49 -11.79 -9.92
CA GLU A 168 1.93 -11.49 -9.87
C GLU A 168 2.45 -11.26 -8.42
N GLY A 169 1.54 -11.23 -7.44
CA GLY A 169 1.82 -10.82 -6.07
C GLY A 169 2.06 -9.30 -5.93
N LEU A 170 2.62 -8.90 -4.79
CA LEU A 170 2.90 -7.50 -4.49
C LEU A 170 4.12 -7.00 -5.28
N HIS A 171 3.92 -6.40 -6.45
CA HIS A 171 5.01 -5.92 -7.32
C HIS A 171 5.36 -4.44 -7.13
N GLU A 172 4.50 -3.67 -6.46
CA GLU A 172 4.67 -2.24 -6.22
C GLU A 172 4.23 -1.84 -4.81
N LEU A 173 5.09 -1.09 -4.10
CA LEU A 173 4.84 -0.56 -2.76
C LEU A 173 4.23 0.83 -2.86
N THR A 174 2.90 0.88 -2.82
CA THR A 174 2.09 2.10 -2.88
C THR A 174 1.14 2.15 -1.69
N TRP A 175 -0.07 1.64 -1.86
CA TRP A 175 -1.06 1.37 -0.84
C TRP A 175 -1.36 -0.13 -0.88
N LEU A 176 -1.51 -0.71 0.30
CA LEU A 176 -1.95 -2.09 0.47
C LEU A 176 -3.25 -2.05 1.27
N MET A 177 -4.32 -2.67 0.77
CA MET A 177 -5.65 -2.60 1.37
C MET A 177 -6.18 -4.01 1.65
N ILE A 178 -6.81 -4.18 2.80
CA ILE A 178 -7.56 -5.38 3.17
C ILE A 178 -9.04 -5.12 2.93
N THR A 179 -9.70 -6.03 2.23
CA THR A 179 -11.16 -6.03 2.08
C THR A 179 -11.75 -7.36 2.55
N GLN A 180 -12.99 -7.33 3.01
CA GLN A 180 -13.75 -8.50 3.46
C GLN A 180 -15.15 -8.50 2.87
#